data_AF-A0A482VVI6-F1
#
_entry.id   AF-A0A482VVI6-F1
#
_cell.length_a   1.000
_cell.length_b   1.000
_cell.length_c   1.000
_cell.angle_alpha   90.00
_cell.angle_beta   90.00
_cell.angle_gamma   90.00
#
_symmetry.space_group_name_H-M   'P 1'
#
loop_
_entity.id
_entity.type
_entity.pdbx_description
1 polymer ?
#
loop_
_entity_poly.entity_id
_entity_poly.type
_entity_poly.pdbx_seq_one_letter_code
_entity_poly.pdbx_strand_id
1 'polypeptide(L)'
;MNIYFSSDCYYIPDNYDDVLEIISRHTGVGETHNVTTEDGYILSLFRIPQNNPKDVILFQHGIIQDSQQWVTQYNESVAFLFWKAGYDVWLGNSRGNFYSKKHITLTPKDEKFWDYSFNEIGYYDNNATIEYIKSTTNAPKIIYLGFSMGATSGLVYASMRPEDATNSVKVMISLAPVSFMKYLKTPLKTMFSFSHFLMTYELHKVLRWYSLFNHNSWHLCILRCFNRFFPFKQLFIYVIEYIAGWTSTEID
;
A
#
# COMPACT_ATOMS: atom_id res chain seq x y z
N MET A 1 4.51 11.63 33.62
CA MET A 1 5.73 11.35 32.86
C MET A 1 5.84 12.45 31.82
N ASN A 2 6.67 13.48 32.07
CA ASN A 2 6.77 14.64 31.20
C ASN A 2 7.50 14.21 29.93
N ILE A 3 6.76 14.11 28.83
CA ILE A 3 7.33 13.93 27.50
C ILE A 3 7.96 15.28 27.15
N TYR A 4 9.29 15.34 27.17
CA TYR A 4 10.03 16.50 26.68
C TYR A 4 9.85 16.55 25.16
N PHE A 5 8.97 17.43 24.69
CA PHE A 5 8.90 17.76 23.27
C PHE A 5 10.18 18.51 22.89
N SER A 6 10.86 18.06 21.83
CA SER A 6 11.94 18.82 21.22
C SER A 6 11.40 20.18 20.77
N SER A 7 12.20 21.25 20.85
CA SER A 7 11.87 22.56 20.28
C SER A 7 11.62 22.53 18.77
N ASP A 8 11.99 21.42 18.12
CA ASP A 8 11.82 21.17 16.68
C ASP A 8 10.61 20.28 16.36
N CYS A 9 9.76 19.95 17.34
CA CYS A 9 8.53 19.19 17.11
C CYS A 9 7.42 20.11 16.59
N TYR A 10 7.30 20.21 15.26
CA TYR A 10 6.11 20.79 14.63
C TYR A 10 4.89 19.90 14.89
N TYR A 11 3.76 20.50 15.27
CA TYR A 11 2.50 19.79 15.40
C TYR A 11 2.04 19.34 14.01
N ILE A 12 2.00 18.02 13.80
CA ILE A 12 1.48 17.41 12.57
C ILE A 12 0.06 16.93 12.86
N PRO A 13 -1.00 17.66 12.45
CA PRO A 13 -2.38 17.26 12.72
C PRO A 13 -2.68 15.87 12.15
N ASP A 14 -2.12 15.56 10.97
CA ASP A 14 -2.39 14.33 10.22
C ASP A 14 -1.74 13.06 10.81
N ASN A 15 -0.90 13.19 11.85
CA ASN A 15 -0.03 12.10 12.32
C ASN A 15 -0.78 10.90 12.93
N TYR A 16 -2.02 11.10 13.38
CA TYR A 16 -2.84 10.05 14.01
C TYR A 16 -4.16 9.80 13.28
N ASP A 17 -4.36 10.47 12.15
CA ASP A 17 -5.64 10.47 11.46
C ASP A 17 -5.73 9.33 10.45
N ASP A 18 -6.95 8.85 10.25
CA ASP A 18 -7.25 7.90 9.19
C ASP A 18 -7.12 8.56 7.81
N VAL A 19 -6.88 7.78 6.75
CA VAL A 19 -6.74 8.30 5.39
C VAL A 19 -7.93 9.16 4.98
N LEU A 20 -9.15 8.75 5.34
CA LEU A 20 -10.35 9.53 5.02
C LEU A 20 -10.40 10.87 5.77
N GLU A 21 -9.90 10.93 7.00
CA GLU A 21 -9.83 12.14 7.81
C GLU A 21 -8.81 13.12 7.24
N ILE A 22 -7.63 12.63 6.83
CA ILE A 22 -6.61 13.43 6.14
C ILE A 22 -7.17 13.99 4.84
N ILE A 23 -7.78 13.15 4.00
CA ILE A 23 -8.43 13.59 2.75
C ILE A 23 -9.46 14.68 3.04
N SER A 24 -10.40 14.42 3.96
CA SER A 24 -11.49 15.35 4.27
C SER A 24 -10.98 16.69 4.79
N ARG A 25 -9.91 16.71 5.59
CA ARG A 25 -9.28 17.94 6.07
C ARG A 25 -8.71 18.78 4.93
N HIS A 26 -8.07 18.15 3.96
CA HIS A 26 -7.34 18.85 2.91
C HIS A 26 -8.19 19.25 1.70
N THR A 27 -9.27 18.52 1.42
CA THR A 27 -10.07 18.71 0.20
C THR A 27 -11.53 19.05 0.50
N GLY A 28 -12.02 18.80 1.71
CA GLY A 28 -13.43 18.90 2.09
C GLY A 28 -14.31 17.79 1.51
N VAL A 29 -13.75 16.84 0.76
CA VAL A 29 -14.47 15.74 0.10
C VAL A 29 -13.68 14.44 0.21
N GLY A 30 -14.36 13.33 0.51
CA GLY A 30 -13.72 12.03 0.58
C GLY A 30 -14.76 10.92 0.62
N GLU A 31 -14.49 9.83 -0.09
CA GLU A 31 -15.38 8.68 -0.14
C GLU A 31 -14.60 7.40 0.19
N THR A 32 -15.28 6.44 0.82
CA THR A 32 -14.78 5.09 1.06
C THR A 32 -15.64 4.10 0.30
N HIS A 33 -14.98 3.16 -0.38
CA HIS A 33 -15.62 2.13 -1.17
C HIS A 33 -15.11 0.76 -0.77
N ASN A 34 -15.98 -0.24 -0.81
CA ASN A 34 -15.60 -1.64 -0.62
C ASN A 34 -15.76 -2.39 -1.93
N VAL A 35 -14.71 -3.11 -2.33
CA VAL A 35 -14.66 -3.91 -3.55
C VAL A 35 -14.43 -5.36 -3.17
N THR A 36 -15.25 -6.27 -3.70
CA THR A 36 -15.08 -7.71 -3.48
C THR A 36 -14.39 -8.33 -4.68
N THR A 37 -13.29 -9.05 -4.46
CA THR A 37 -12.55 -9.75 -5.50
C THR A 37 -13.22 -11.06 -5.88
N GLU A 38 -12.87 -11.62 -7.05
CA GLU A 38 -13.42 -12.91 -7.52
C GLU A 38 -13.17 -14.05 -6.52
N ASP A 39 -12.03 -14.01 -5.82
CA ASP A 39 -11.65 -14.99 -4.80
C ASP A 39 -12.11 -14.61 -3.38
N GLY A 40 -12.85 -13.51 -3.22
CA GLY A 40 -13.63 -13.23 -2.02
C GLY A 40 -13.00 -12.30 -0.98
N TYR A 41 -11.85 -11.69 -1.27
CA TYR A 41 -11.30 -10.61 -0.44
C TYR A 41 -12.13 -9.34 -0.59
N ILE A 42 -12.25 -8.57 0.49
CA ILE A 42 -12.95 -7.29 0.49
C ILE A 42 -11.91 -6.19 0.72
N LEU A 43 -11.70 -5.38 -0.33
CA LEU A 43 -10.72 -4.31 -0.40
C LEU A 43 -11.39 -2.97 -0.09
N SER A 44 -10.77 -2.17 0.77
CA SER A 44 -11.25 -0.82 1.06
C SER A 44 -10.48 0.21 0.22
N LEU A 45 -11.17 0.96 -0.63
CA LEU A 45 -10.59 2.02 -1.45
C LEU A 45 -10.99 3.39 -0.88
N PHE A 46 -10.11 4.37 -1.05
CA PHE A 46 -10.43 5.77 -0.78
C PHE A 46 -10.49 6.56 -2.08
N ARG A 47 -11.38 7.53 -2.16
CA ARG A 47 -11.54 8.38 -3.34
C ARG A 47 -11.61 9.85 -2.93
N ILE A 48 -10.97 10.69 -3.73
CA ILE A 48 -11.11 12.14 -3.69
C ILE A 48 -11.87 12.54 -4.97
N PRO A 49 -13.20 12.67 -4.90
CA PRO A 49 -14.03 12.87 -6.09
C PRO A 49 -13.77 14.24 -6.72
N GLN A 50 -13.98 14.34 -8.02
CA GLN A 50 -13.86 15.58 -8.79
C GLN A 50 -15.06 15.74 -9.72
N ASN A 51 -15.58 16.97 -9.84
CA ASN A 51 -16.69 17.28 -10.74
C ASN A 51 -16.16 17.47 -12.17
N ASN A 52 -16.72 16.73 -13.13
CA ASN A 52 -16.25 16.71 -14.53
C ASN A 52 -14.72 16.50 -14.63
N PRO A 53 -14.21 15.36 -14.13
CA PRO A 53 -12.78 15.12 -14.07
C PRO A 53 -12.17 15.02 -15.47
N LYS A 54 -10.90 15.44 -15.60
CA LYS A 54 -10.12 15.29 -16.84
C LYS A 54 -9.88 13.82 -17.20
N ASP A 55 -9.57 13.03 -16.17
CA ASP A 55 -9.37 11.59 -16.22
C ASP A 55 -9.50 11.03 -14.79
N VAL A 56 -9.61 9.71 -14.68
CA VAL A 56 -9.61 8.97 -13.41
C VAL A 56 -8.23 8.33 -13.22
N ILE A 57 -7.66 8.44 -12.02
CA ILE A 57 -6.35 7.86 -11.70
C ILE A 57 -6.42 7.00 -10.43
N LEU A 58 -5.83 5.80 -10.50
CA LEU A 58 -5.64 4.89 -9.38
C LEU A 58 -4.18 4.92 -8.92
N PHE A 59 -3.97 5.15 -7.63
CA PHE A 59 -2.68 5.06 -6.96
C PHE A 59 -2.57 3.75 -6.18
N GLN A 60 -1.65 2.87 -6.58
CA GLN A 60 -1.43 1.56 -5.95
C GLN A 60 -0.10 1.52 -5.18
N HIS A 61 -0.19 1.14 -3.90
CA HIS A 61 0.95 1.17 -2.98
C HIS A 61 1.94 0.01 -3.13
N GLY A 62 3.11 0.18 -2.51
CA GLY A 62 4.17 -0.83 -2.48
C GLY A 62 4.00 -1.86 -1.38
N ILE A 63 5.03 -2.69 -1.19
CA ILE A 63 5.04 -3.73 -0.16
C ILE A 63 5.05 -3.08 1.23
N ILE A 64 4.31 -3.63 2.20
CA ILE A 64 4.28 -3.15 3.60
C ILE A 64 3.68 -1.73 3.74
N GLN A 65 3.03 -1.24 2.69
CA GLN A 65 2.39 0.08 2.68
C GLN A 65 0.87 -0.06 2.59
N ASP A 66 0.20 1.07 2.62
CA ASP A 66 -1.22 1.25 2.35
C ASP A 66 -1.46 2.58 1.60
N SER A 67 -2.71 2.95 1.38
CA SER A 67 -3.10 4.18 0.68
C SER A 67 -2.60 5.47 1.33
N GLN A 68 -2.23 5.45 2.62
CA GLN A 68 -1.84 6.66 3.36
C GLN A 68 -0.59 7.32 2.79
N GLN A 69 0.33 6.56 2.20
CA GLN A 69 1.57 7.12 1.63
C GLN A 69 1.33 8.22 0.58
N TRP A 70 0.15 8.25 -0.03
CA TRP A 70 -0.19 9.20 -1.10
C TRP A 70 -0.74 10.53 -0.57
N VAL A 71 -0.97 10.62 0.74
CA VAL A 71 -1.59 11.76 1.44
C VAL A 71 -0.79 12.25 2.65
N THR A 72 0.46 11.81 2.83
CA THR A 72 1.27 12.11 4.03
C THR A 72 2.08 13.41 3.99
N GLN A 73 2.13 14.11 2.86
CA GLN A 73 2.91 15.35 2.68
C GLN A 73 2.01 16.60 2.68
N TYR A 74 0.96 16.62 3.50
CA TYR A 74 -0.03 17.71 3.55
C TYR A 74 -0.52 18.10 2.15
N ASN A 75 -0.62 19.40 1.85
CA ASN A 75 -1.06 19.97 0.57
C ASN A 75 -0.18 19.63 -0.64
N GLU A 76 1.05 19.16 -0.41
CA GLU A 76 2.02 18.75 -1.43
C GLU A 76 1.95 17.25 -1.73
N SER A 77 1.11 16.51 -1.01
CA SER A 77 0.82 15.12 -1.28
C SER A 77 0.40 14.90 -2.72
N VAL A 78 0.99 13.92 -3.39
CA VAL A 78 0.78 13.68 -4.82
C VAL A 78 -0.69 13.43 -5.16
N ALA A 79 -1.46 12.77 -4.29
CA ALA A 79 -2.90 12.59 -4.49
C ALA A 79 -3.63 13.94 -4.59
N PHE A 80 -3.28 14.90 -3.72
CA PHE A 80 -3.89 16.24 -3.72
C PHE A 80 -3.42 17.09 -4.89
N LEU A 81 -2.16 16.92 -5.34
CA LEU A 81 -1.67 17.60 -6.53
C LEU A 81 -2.43 17.15 -7.79
N PHE A 82 -2.66 15.84 -7.95
CA PHE A 82 -3.49 15.33 -9.04
C PHE A 82 -4.95 15.78 -8.93
N TRP A 83 -5.53 15.74 -7.73
CA TRP A 83 -6.89 16.21 -7.53
C TRP A 83 -7.05 17.71 -7.89
N LYS A 84 -6.14 18.57 -7.42
CA LYS A 84 -6.07 20.01 -7.77
C LYS A 84 -5.85 20.23 -9.28
N ALA A 85 -5.15 19.32 -9.95
CA ALA A 85 -4.98 19.35 -11.40
C ALA A 85 -6.23 18.93 -12.18
N GLY A 86 -7.30 18.49 -11.51
CA GLY A 86 -8.61 18.16 -12.09
C GLY A 86 -8.85 16.68 -12.34
N TYR A 87 -8.09 15.78 -11.69
CA TYR A 87 -8.30 14.33 -11.78
C TYR A 87 -9.26 13.84 -10.70
N ASP A 88 -10.00 12.77 -11.00
CA ASP A 88 -10.71 11.97 -9.99
C ASP A 88 -9.74 10.92 -9.44
N VAL A 89 -9.41 11.03 -8.15
CA VAL A 89 -8.29 10.31 -7.55
C VAL A 89 -8.80 9.16 -6.70
N TRP A 90 -8.31 7.96 -7.00
CA TRP A 90 -8.57 6.73 -6.27
C TRP A 90 -7.28 6.20 -5.64
N LEU A 91 -7.35 5.79 -4.38
CA LEU A 91 -6.25 5.22 -3.61
C LEU A 91 -6.58 3.76 -3.29
N GLY A 92 -5.81 2.86 -3.89
CA GLY A 92 -5.99 1.42 -3.75
C GLY A 92 -5.36 0.86 -2.49
N ASN A 93 -5.96 -0.20 -1.94
CA ASN A 93 -5.40 -1.00 -0.85
C ASN A 93 -5.41 -2.48 -1.21
N SER A 94 -4.25 -3.11 -1.19
CA SER A 94 -4.12 -4.55 -1.46
C SER A 94 -4.60 -5.40 -0.29
N ARG A 95 -5.11 -6.60 -0.61
CA ARG A 95 -5.50 -7.61 0.39
C ARG A 95 -4.44 -7.79 1.50
N GLY A 96 -4.94 -7.94 2.73
CA GLY A 96 -4.17 -8.16 3.94
C GLY A 96 -3.41 -6.96 4.50
N ASN A 97 -3.46 -5.78 3.88
CA ASN A 97 -2.98 -4.53 4.49
C ASN A 97 -3.94 -4.03 5.60
N PHE A 98 -3.67 -2.89 6.23
CA PHE A 98 -4.48 -2.39 7.36
C PHE A 98 -5.98 -2.24 7.01
N TYR A 99 -6.28 -1.74 5.81
CA TYR A 99 -7.64 -1.43 5.36
C TYR A 99 -8.38 -2.61 4.70
N SER A 100 -7.64 -3.59 4.18
CA SER A 100 -8.19 -4.69 3.35
C SER A 100 -7.99 -6.07 3.98
N LYS A 101 -8.32 -6.22 5.27
CA LYS A 101 -8.22 -7.46 6.07
C LYS A 101 -9.56 -8.21 6.24
N LYS A 102 -10.41 -8.18 5.22
CA LYS A 102 -11.73 -8.81 5.23
C LYS A 102 -11.87 -9.78 4.07
N HIS A 103 -12.67 -10.82 4.26
CA HIS A 103 -13.01 -11.82 3.25
C HIS A 103 -14.43 -12.33 3.50
N ILE A 104 -15.11 -12.79 2.46
CA ILE A 104 -16.51 -13.28 2.54
C ILE A 104 -16.71 -14.55 3.39
N THR A 105 -15.65 -15.30 3.67
CA THR A 105 -15.71 -16.64 4.30
C THR A 105 -14.54 -16.87 5.26
N LEU A 106 -13.34 -16.40 4.90
CA LEU A 106 -12.14 -16.52 5.72
C LEU A 106 -11.99 -15.35 6.70
N THR A 107 -11.23 -15.58 7.77
CA THR A 107 -10.82 -14.56 8.73
C THR A 107 -9.30 -14.45 8.77
N PRO A 108 -8.73 -13.34 9.25
CA PRO A 108 -7.27 -13.23 9.46
C PRO A 108 -6.65 -14.27 10.41
N LYS A 109 -7.48 -15.08 11.11
CA LYS A 109 -7.02 -16.21 11.94
C LYS A 109 -6.78 -17.48 11.13
N ASP A 110 -7.36 -17.57 9.93
CA ASP A 110 -7.25 -18.73 9.06
C ASP A 110 -5.97 -18.64 8.24
N GLU A 111 -5.18 -19.71 8.19
CA GLU A 111 -3.93 -19.75 7.39
C GLU A 111 -4.19 -19.45 5.92
N LYS A 112 -5.28 -19.98 5.36
CA LYS A 112 -5.69 -19.75 3.96
C LYS A 112 -5.97 -18.29 3.63
N PHE A 113 -6.27 -17.45 4.61
CA PHE A 113 -6.44 -16.00 4.39
C PHE A 113 -5.11 -15.32 3.99
N TRP A 114 -3.98 -15.94 4.30
CA TRP A 114 -2.66 -15.38 4.03
C TRP A 114 -1.94 -16.11 2.88
N ASP A 115 -2.62 -17.06 2.23
CA ASP A 115 -2.09 -17.82 1.10
C ASP A 115 -2.27 -17.05 -0.21
N TYR A 116 -1.54 -15.94 -0.32
CA TYR A 116 -1.50 -15.11 -1.51
C TYR A 116 -0.13 -14.41 -1.64
N SER A 117 0.13 -13.88 -2.83
CA SER A 117 1.32 -13.13 -3.18
C SER A 117 0.96 -11.90 -4.01
N PHE A 118 1.97 -11.19 -4.52
CA PHE A 118 1.73 -10.10 -5.49
C PHE A 118 1.05 -10.58 -6.78
N ASN A 119 1.07 -11.89 -7.07
CA ASN A 119 0.36 -12.45 -8.22
C ASN A 119 -1.15 -12.29 -8.07
N GLU A 120 -1.71 -12.71 -6.94
CA GLU A 120 -3.14 -12.60 -6.66
C GLU A 120 -3.58 -11.14 -6.55
N ILE A 121 -2.71 -10.25 -6.04
CA ILE A 121 -2.96 -8.80 -6.06
C ILE A 121 -3.08 -8.30 -7.51
N GLY A 122 -2.16 -8.66 -8.39
CA GLY A 122 -2.22 -8.26 -9.80
C GLY A 122 -3.39 -8.89 -10.55
N TYR A 123 -3.69 -10.16 -10.29
CA TYR A 123 -4.70 -10.91 -11.03
C TYR A 123 -6.13 -10.60 -10.57
N TYR A 124 -6.37 -10.57 -9.26
CA TYR A 124 -7.70 -10.40 -8.67
C TYR A 124 -7.94 -8.98 -8.15
N ASP A 125 -7.06 -8.45 -7.30
CA ASP A 125 -7.30 -7.13 -6.64
C ASP A 125 -7.36 -6.01 -7.67
N ASN A 126 -6.35 -5.94 -8.54
CA ASN A 126 -6.28 -4.90 -9.57
C ASN A 126 -7.46 -4.99 -10.54
N ASN A 127 -7.84 -6.19 -10.99
CA ASN A 127 -8.99 -6.36 -11.87
C ASN A 127 -10.29 -5.85 -11.21
N ALA A 128 -10.61 -6.35 -10.01
CA ALA A 128 -11.82 -5.97 -9.30
C ALA A 128 -11.86 -4.46 -8.99
N THR A 129 -10.73 -3.88 -8.58
CA THR A 129 -10.59 -2.46 -8.26
C THR A 129 -10.81 -1.60 -9.51
N ILE A 130 -10.12 -1.91 -10.62
CA ILE A 130 -10.19 -1.13 -11.86
C ILE A 130 -11.61 -1.17 -12.44
N GLU A 131 -12.24 -2.35 -12.51
CA GLU A 131 -13.60 -2.47 -13.04
C GLU A 131 -14.63 -1.76 -12.15
N TYR A 132 -14.48 -1.86 -10.83
CA TYR A 132 -15.33 -1.11 -9.90
C TYR A 132 -15.21 0.40 -10.13
N ILE A 133 -13.99 0.93 -10.25
CA ILE A 133 -13.75 2.35 -10.51
C ILE A 133 -14.38 2.77 -11.83
N LYS A 134 -14.18 2.00 -12.91
CA LYS A 134 -14.79 2.27 -14.22
C LYS A 134 -16.32 2.32 -14.14
N SER A 135 -16.94 1.36 -13.46
CA SER A 135 -18.40 1.35 -13.29
C SER A 135 -18.91 2.53 -12.46
N THR A 136 -18.17 2.93 -11.43
CA THR A 136 -18.55 4.03 -10.53
C THR A 136 -18.44 5.39 -11.21
N THR A 137 -17.41 5.56 -12.04
CA THR A 137 -17.08 6.83 -12.71
C THR A 137 -17.63 6.93 -14.13
N ASN A 138 -18.15 5.83 -14.69
CA ASN A 138 -18.45 5.67 -16.12
C ASN A 138 -17.25 5.96 -17.04
N ALA A 139 -16.02 5.90 -16.52
CA ALA A 139 -14.83 6.11 -17.32
C ALA A 139 -14.55 4.89 -18.21
N PRO A 140 -14.27 5.07 -19.51
CA PRO A 140 -13.97 3.95 -20.40
C PRO A 140 -12.64 3.27 -20.03
N LYS A 141 -11.66 4.06 -19.59
CA LYS A 141 -10.35 3.61 -19.10
C LYS A 141 -9.86 4.54 -17.99
N ILE A 142 -8.96 4.03 -17.16
CA ILE A 142 -8.32 4.80 -16.08
C ILE A 142 -6.80 4.87 -16.24
N ILE A 143 -6.17 5.81 -15.56
CA ILE A 143 -4.72 5.86 -15.37
C ILE A 143 -4.36 4.99 -14.17
N TYR A 144 -3.38 4.10 -14.33
CA TYR A 144 -2.83 3.32 -13.21
C TYR A 144 -1.46 3.87 -12.84
N LEU A 145 -1.24 4.20 -11.57
CA LEU A 145 0.06 4.57 -11.03
C LEU A 145 0.42 3.59 -9.91
N GLY A 146 1.48 2.81 -10.12
CA GLY A 146 1.98 1.85 -9.13
C GLY A 146 3.37 2.21 -8.63
N PHE A 147 3.60 2.10 -7.33
CA PHE A 147 4.94 2.20 -6.73
C PHE A 147 5.45 0.85 -6.26
N SER A 148 6.71 0.51 -6.57
CA SER A 148 7.37 -0.71 -6.08
C SER A 148 6.53 -1.97 -6.40
N MET A 149 6.06 -2.72 -5.39
CA MET A 149 5.15 -3.85 -5.56
C MET A 149 3.82 -3.48 -6.26
N GLY A 150 3.34 -2.24 -6.13
CA GLY A 150 2.20 -1.72 -6.88
C GLY A 150 2.48 -1.67 -8.39
N ALA A 151 3.71 -1.38 -8.81
CA ALA A 151 4.09 -1.52 -10.22
C ALA A 151 4.21 -2.99 -10.64
N THR A 152 4.75 -3.85 -9.77
CA THR A 152 4.84 -5.30 -10.03
C THR A 152 3.47 -5.93 -10.24
N SER A 153 2.50 -5.65 -9.37
CA SER A 153 1.12 -6.13 -9.51
C SER A 153 0.42 -5.56 -10.75
N GLY A 154 0.72 -4.31 -11.14
CA GLY A 154 0.28 -3.74 -12.41
C GLY A 154 0.81 -4.51 -13.62
N LEU A 155 2.09 -4.92 -13.60
CA LEU A 155 2.69 -5.76 -14.64
C LEU A 155 2.07 -7.17 -14.68
N VAL A 156 1.77 -7.76 -13.52
CA VAL A 156 1.03 -9.03 -13.44
C VAL A 156 -0.35 -8.88 -14.09
N TYR A 157 -1.11 -7.85 -13.72
CA TYR A 157 -2.42 -7.57 -14.32
C TYR A 157 -2.34 -7.47 -15.85
N ALA A 158 -1.41 -6.66 -16.35
CA ALA A 158 -1.24 -6.44 -17.79
C ALA A 158 -0.81 -7.70 -18.56
N SER A 159 -0.04 -8.59 -17.93
CA SER A 159 0.49 -9.80 -18.58
C SER A 159 -0.46 -11.01 -18.47
N MET A 160 -1.15 -11.15 -17.34
CA MET A 160 -2.04 -12.30 -17.08
C MET A 160 -3.50 -12.04 -17.46
N ARG A 161 -3.91 -10.77 -17.60
CA ARG A 161 -5.24 -10.34 -18.04
C ARG A 161 -5.14 -9.28 -19.15
N PRO A 162 -4.49 -9.59 -20.29
CA PRO A 162 -4.15 -8.59 -21.30
C PRO A 162 -5.37 -7.92 -21.96
N GLU A 163 -6.46 -8.65 -22.15
CA GLU A 163 -7.70 -8.10 -22.72
C GLU A 163 -8.35 -7.07 -21.77
N ASP A 164 -8.51 -7.45 -20.50
CA ASP A 164 -9.03 -6.56 -19.45
C ASP A 164 -8.13 -5.31 -19.29
N ALA A 165 -6.82 -5.51 -19.22
CA ALA A 165 -5.86 -4.40 -19.11
C ALA A 165 -5.94 -3.46 -20.32
N THR A 166 -6.01 -4.01 -21.54
CA THR A 166 -6.12 -3.21 -22.77
C THR A 166 -7.43 -2.41 -22.80
N ASN A 167 -8.53 -2.98 -22.30
CA ASN A 167 -9.84 -2.34 -22.31
C ASN A 167 -10.06 -1.37 -21.13
N SER A 168 -9.25 -1.46 -20.08
CA SER A 168 -9.52 -0.73 -18.83
C SER A 168 -8.42 0.25 -18.42
N VAL A 169 -7.19 0.08 -18.90
CA VAL A 169 -6.06 0.96 -18.54
C VAL A 169 -5.65 1.82 -19.73
N LYS A 170 -5.65 3.14 -19.54
CA LYS A 170 -5.23 4.15 -20.52
C LYS A 170 -3.71 4.23 -20.60
N VAL A 171 -3.07 4.28 -19.43
CA VAL A 171 -1.61 4.29 -19.28
C VAL A 171 -1.25 3.72 -17.91
N MET A 172 -0.14 3.00 -17.84
CA MET A 172 0.44 2.49 -16.60
C MET A 172 1.74 3.24 -16.28
N ILE A 173 1.72 4.02 -15.21
CA ILE A 173 2.85 4.76 -14.66
C ILE A 173 3.47 3.89 -13.58
N SER A 174 4.74 3.49 -13.76
CA SER A 174 5.44 2.61 -12.83
C SER A 174 6.58 3.37 -12.15
N LEU A 175 6.45 3.61 -10.84
CA LEU A 175 7.47 4.24 -10.01
C LEU A 175 8.29 3.17 -9.30
N ALA A 176 9.61 3.18 -9.50
CA ALA A 176 10.54 2.17 -8.99
C ALA A 176 10.05 0.71 -9.22
N PRO A 177 9.76 0.30 -10.48
CA PRO A 177 9.20 -1.02 -10.77
C PRO A 177 10.16 -2.15 -10.39
N VAL A 178 9.60 -3.21 -9.80
CA VAL A 178 10.34 -4.43 -9.46
C VAL A 178 9.81 -5.60 -10.29
N SER A 179 10.50 -5.95 -11.37
CA SER A 179 10.17 -7.12 -12.21
C SER A 179 11.14 -8.28 -11.97
N PHE A 180 12.43 -7.99 -11.90
CA PHE A 180 13.48 -8.97 -11.64
C PHE A 180 14.39 -8.50 -10.52
N MET A 181 14.67 -9.39 -9.56
CA MET A 181 15.51 -9.08 -8.39
C MET A 181 16.93 -9.66 -8.50
N LYS A 182 17.33 -10.20 -9.66
CA LYS A 182 18.60 -10.91 -9.85
C LYS A 182 19.83 -10.08 -9.45
N TYR A 183 19.82 -8.80 -9.78
CA TYR A 183 20.94 -7.87 -9.57
C TYR A 183 20.75 -6.95 -8.35
N LEU A 184 19.77 -7.25 -7.49
CA LEU A 184 19.54 -6.47 -6.28
C LEU A 184 20.76 -6.57 -5.36
N LYS A 185 21.39 -5.43 -5.08
CA LYS A 185 22.54 -5.31 -4.18
C LYS A 185 22.14 -5.01 -2.74
N THR A 186 20.87 -4.69 -2.51
CA THR A 186 20.36 -4.39 -1.17
C THR A 186 20.16 -5.69 -0.37
N PRO A 187 20.26 -5.63 0.97
CA PRO A 187 20.04 -6.79 1.83
C PRO A 187 18.63 -7.39 1.77
N LEU A 188 17.68 -6.72 1.10
CA LEU A 188 16.38 -7.27 0.72
C LEU A 188 16.54 -8.65 0.06
N LYS A 189 17.57 -8.87 -0.77
CA LYS A 189 17.83 -10.18 -1.38
C LYS A 189 17.99 -11.27 -0.31
N THR A 190 18.70 -10.97 0.77
CA THR A 190 18.90 -11.88 1.91
C THR A 190 17.60 -12.08 2.68
N MET A 191 16.82 -11.01 2.90
CA MET A 191 15.50 -11.10 3.54
C MET A 191 14.54 -12.00 2.76
N PHE A 192 14.46 -11.83 1.42
CA PHE A 192 13.63 -12.69 0.56
C PHE A 192 14.13 -14.12 0.52
N SER A 193 15.45 -14.34 0.58
CA SER A 193 16.01 -15.69 0.65
C SER A 193 15.66 -16.38 1.97
N PHE A 194 15.67 -15.62 3.07
CA PHE A 194 15.27 -16.11 4.38
C PHE A 194 13.76 -16.36 4.48
N SER A 195 12.93 -15.46 3.95
CA SER A 195 11.48 -15.69 3.91
C SER A 195 11.14 -16.91 3.07
N HIS A 196 11.79 -17.08 1.91
CA HIS A 196 11.64 -18.29 1.09
C HIS A 196 12.03 -19.55 1.87
N PHE A 197 13.14 -19.53 2.61
CA PHE A 197 13.52 -20.62 3.51
C PHE A 197 12.43 -20.92 4.55
N LEU A 198 11.90 -19.91 5.25
CA LEU A 198 10.82 -20.10 6.23
C LEU A 198 9.54 -20.68 5.62
N MET A 199 9.23 -20.31 4.38
CA MET A 199 8.08 -20.84 3.64
C MET A 199 8.32 -22.30 3.23
N THR A 200 9.47 -22.59 2.61
CA THR A 200 9.84 -23.93 2.10
C THR A 200 9.87 -25.01 3.18
N TYR A 201 10.32 -24.66 4.39
CA TYR A 201 10.38 -25.60 5.52
C TYR A 201 9.16 -25.52 6.45
N GLU A 202 8.09 -24.82 6.04
CA GLU A 202 6.86 -24.61 6.82
C GLU A 202 7.08 -24.04 8.24
N LEU A 203 8.24 -23.43 8.49
CA LEU A 203 8.59 -22.85 9.78
C LEU A 203 7.66 -21.70 10.16
N HIS A 204 7.13 -20.99 9.16
CA HIS A 204 6.08 -19.99 9.37
C HIS A 204 4.83 -20.58 10.03
N LYS A 205 4.46 -21.83 9.74
CA LYS A 205 3.30 -22.51 10.37
C LYS A 205 3.60 -22.87 11.83
N VAL A 206 4.80 -23.40 12.09
CA VAL A 206 5.27 -23.71 13.45
C VAL A 206 5.30 -22.44 14.31
N LEU A 207 5.77 -21.34 13.75
CA LEU A 207 5.85 -20.04 14.42
C LEU A 207 4.52 -19.26 14.45
N ARG A 208 3.46 -19.78 13.81
CA ARG A 208 2.18 -19.08 13.56
C ARG A 208 2.37 -17.68 12.98
N TRP A 209 3.37 -17.55 12.12
CA TRP A 209 3.79 -16.31 11.50
C TRP A 209 3.13 -16.16 10.13
N TYR A 210 1.83 -15.91 10.13
CA TYR A 210 1.04 -15.78 8.89
C TYR A 210 1.03 -14.35 8.34
N SER A 211 1.37 -13.36 9.16
CA SER A 211 1.46 -11.96 8.75
C SER A 211 2.72 -11.31 9.32
N LEU A 212 3.48 -10.63 8.45
CA LEU A 212 4.68 -9.89 8.84
C LEU A 212 4.36 -8.75 9.82
N PHE A 213 3.14 -8.22 9.82
CA PHE A 213 2.78 -6.99 10.55
C PHE A 213 1.45 -7.09 11.32
N ASN A 214 1.10 -8.27 11.83
CA ASN A 214 -0.03 -8.36 12.75
C ASN A 214 0.27 -7.49 14.00
N HIS A 215 -0.53 -6.47 14.28
CA HIS A 215 -0.25 -5.45 15.30
C HIS A 215 -0.01 -6.01 16.72
N ASN A 216 -0.48 -7.24 16.96
CA ASN A 216 -0.34 -8.00 18.20
C ASN A 216 0.71 -9.12 18.11
N SER A 217 1.58 -9.11 17.09
CA SER A 217 2.64 -10.09 16.96
C SER A 217 3.72 -9.87 18.01
N TRP A 218 4.27 -10.97 18.52
CA TRP A 218 5.30 -10.96 19.55
C TRP A 218 6.57 -10.23 19.08
N HIS A 219 6.91 -10.30 17.78
CA HIS A 219 8.06 -9.61 17.21
C HIS A 219 7.87 -8.10 17.11
N LEU A 220 6.67 -7.61 16.78
CA LEU A 220 6.37 -6.17 16.84
C LEU A 220 6.31 -5.68 18.29
N CYS A 221 5.89 -6.52 19.24
CA CYS A 221 5.99 -6.21 20.66
C CYS A 221 7.46 -6.06 21.09
N ILE A 222 8.34 -6.96 20.66
CA ILE A 222 9.79 -6.86 20.89
C ILE A 222 10.36 -5.58 20.25
N LEU A 223 10.02 -5.28 18.99
CA LEU A 223 10.45 -4.04 18.34
C LEU A 223 9.94 -2.79 19.08
N ARG A 224 8.70 -2.79 19.58
CA ARG A 224 8.17 -1.72 20.45
C ARG A 224 8.94 -1.60 21.76
N CYS A 225 9.39 -2.71 22.35
CA CYS A 225 10.26 -2.69 23.53
C CYS A 225 11.65 -2.12 23.19
N PHE A 226 12.23 -2.47 22.04
CA PHE A 226 13.49 -1.89 21.56
C PHE A 226 13.38 -0.38 21.27
N ASN A 227 12.23 0.09 20.80
CA ASN A 227 11.93 1.53 20.60
C ASN A 227 11.97 2.35 21.90
N ARG A 228 11.92 1.71 23.07
CA ARG A 228 12.10 2.39 24.36
C ARG A 228 13.57 2.75 24.62
N PHE A 229 14.51 2.10 23.94
CA PHE A 229 15.95 2.23 24.16
C PHE A 229 16.70 2.95 23.02
N PHE A 230 16.16 2.91 21.79
CA PHE A 230 16.72 3.62 20.64
C PHE A 230 15.74 4.68 20.11
N PRO A 231 16.18 5.91 19.79
CA PRO A 231 15.28 6.92 19.22
C PRO A 231 14.69 6.42 17.90
N PHE A 232 13.36 6.28 17.87
CA PHE A 232 12.61 5.63 16.79
C PHE A 232 12.91 6.23 15.40
N LYS A 233 13.08 7.56 15.30
CA LYS A 233 13.42 8.24 14.04
C LYS A 233 14.71 7.70 13.43
N GLN A 234 15.77 7.48 14.22
CA GLN A 234 17.04 6.98 13.70
C GLN A 234 16.96 5.52 13.27
N LEU A 235 16.33 4.65 14.08
CA LEU A 235 16.16 3.25 13.70
C LEU A 235 15.31 3.11 12.44
N PHE A 236 14.25 3.90 12.31
CA PHE A 236 13.41 3.92 11.12
C PHE A 236 14.16 4.42 9.88
N ILE A 237 14.91 5.52 10.01
CA ILE A 237 15.79 6.03 8.94
C ILE A 237 16.77 4.95 8.50
N TYR A 238 17.44 4.26 9.43
CA TYR A 238 18.36 3.17 9.08
C TYR A 238 17.64 2.01 8.40
N VAL A 239 16.43 1.64 8.81
CA VAL A 239 15.66 0.58 8.14
C VAL A 239 15.22 0.98 6.73
N ILE A 240 14.79 2.23 6.54
CA ILE A 240 14.42 2.76 5.22
C ILE A 240 15.65 2.93 4.33
N GLU A 241 16.76 3.43 4.84
CA GLU A 241 18.05 3.47 4.15
C GLU A 241 18.49 2.06 3.74
N TYR A 242 18.34 1.09 4.64
CA TYR A 242 18.71 -0.31 4.42
C TYR A 242 17.84 -1.03 3.38
N ILE A 243 16.55 -0.69 3.30
CA ILE A 243 15.58 -1.36 2.43
C ILE A 243 15.42 -0.62 1.09
N ALA A 244 15.25 0.70 1.14
CA ALA A 244 14.90 1.54 0.00
C ALA A 244 16.09 2.36 -0.53
N GLY A 245 17.18 2.50 0.23
CA GLY A 245 18.39 3.21 -0.20
C GLY A 245 18.35 4.73 -0.02
N TRP A 246 17.41 5.24 0.78
CA TRP A 246 17.25 6.68 1.02
C TRP A 246 18.20 7.14 2.12
N THR A 247 18.89 8.24 1.89
CA THR A 247 19.80 8.83 2.87
C THR A 247 19.05 9.66 3.90
N SER A 248 19.66 9.92 5.06
CA SER A 248 19.04 10.75 6.11
C SER A 248 18.71 12.18 5.65
N THR A 249 19.34 12.67 4.58
CA THR A 249 19.06 13.99 3.97
C THR A 249 17.84 13.99 3.05
N GLU A 250 17.29 12.81 2.73
CA GLU A 250 16.12 12.63 1.86
C GLU A 250 14.85 12.25 2.65
N ILE A 251 14.95 12.04 3.98
CA ILE A 251 13.89 11.54 4.88
C ILE A 251 13.54 12.59 5.96
N ASP A 252 13.58 13.89 5.64
CA ASP A 252 13.34 14.94 6.64
C ASP A 252 11.96 14.86 7.32
#